data_AF-A0A3D0JWX2-F1
#
_entry.id   AF-A0A3D0JWX2-F1
#
_cell.length_a   1.000
_cell.length_b   1.000
_cell.length_c   1.000
_cell.angle_alpha   90.00
_cell.angle_beta   90.00
_cell.angle_gamma   90.00
#
_symmetry.space_group_name_H-M   'P 1'
#
loop_
_entity.id
_entity.type
_entity.pdbx_description
1 polymer ?
#
loop_
_entity_poly.entity_id
_entity_poly.type
_entity_poly.pdbx_seq_one_letter_code
_entity_poly.pdbx_strand_id
1 'polypeptide(L)'
;MLQTIRSKLPETGLKLDPRMTLIGLALIAALLAVGVVFYLWRDQGSFRPLYGAGEAYPAAEVMQVLDGDAISYRLHPQSGQVLVREDQLGRARMLLAAKGVQVKVPAGYELFDKDEPLGTSQFVQDVRLKRSLEGELARTVMALKGVEGARVHLALQESSSFVVGKREPGKASVMLQLAPGYKLAPEQVSAIVNLVAGSVPQLEAGNVQVVDQYGALLSRGIDTLGGPVQNWQVVDDYQSKAVANAEAVLAPVLGGGNYRISVSADIDFSQKEETFQAYGENPRLRNEVLRDESVLDQLALGVPGSLANQPPQPAPPANQAANQQAQAGAQVANANQAATSLRQESDGQLEYDPSITPVKPAQLGLRTQSLHLALHAAGALAGGWPPVAAA
;
A
#
# COMPACT_ATOMS: atom_id res chain seq x y z
N MET A 1 -69.47 1.86 64.25
CA MET A 1 -68.89 2.94 65.08
C MET A 1 -68.39 4.11 64.22
N LEU A 2 -69.21 4.65 63.32
CA LEU A 2 -68.82 5.74 62.38
C LEU A 2 -69.88 6.85 62.26
N GLN A 3 -70.84 6.92 63.20
CA GLN A 3 -71.94 7.90 63.15
C GLN A 3 -71.94 8.93 64.29
N THR A 4 -70.99 8.87 65.23
CA THR A 4 -70.96 9.74 66.43
C THR A 4 -69.94 10.89 66.37
N ILE A 5 -69.22 11.08 65.27
CA ILE A 5 -68.20 12.16 65.15
C ILE A 5 -68.74 13.41 64.42
N ARG A 6 -70.03 13.43 64.02
CA ARG A 6 -70.61 14.57 63.27
C ARG A 6 -71.23 15.68 64.12
N SER A 7 -71.31 15.58 65.44
CA SER A 7 -72.13 16.51 66.25
C SER A 7 -71.38 17.49 67.16
N LYS A 8 -70.07 17.72 66.93
CA LYS A 8 -69.31 18.73 67.70
C LYS A 8 -68.43 19.62 66.81
N LEU A 9 -69.02 20.30 65.82
CA LEU A 9 -68.44 21.54 65.32
C LEU A 9 -69.33 22.71 65.80
N PRO A 10 -68.79 23.69 66.55
CA PRO A 10 -69.51 24.92 66.81
C PRO A 10 -69.71 25.68 65.50
N GLU A 11 -70.94 26.03 65.20
CA GLU A 11 -71.30 26.96 64.13
C GLU A 11 -70.85 28.38 64.52
N THR A 12 -69.55 28.63 64.45
CA THR A 12 -69.03 29.99 64.34
C THR A 12 -68.89 30.27 62.86
N GLY A 13 -69.89 30.94 62.30
CA GLY A 13 -69.83 31.48 60.95
C GLY A 13 -68.66 32.44 60.84
N LEU A 14 -67.49 31.92 60.45
CA LEU A 14 -66.40 32.72 59.92
C LEU A 14 -66.94 33.36 58.63
N LYS A 15 -67.41 34.60 58.73
CA LYS A 15 -67.44 35.51 57.60
C LYS A 15 -65.98 35.79 57.25
N LEU A 16 -65.32 34.84 56.58
CA LEU A 16 -64.04 35.13 55.94
C LEU A 16 -64.36 36.16 54.85
N ASP A 17 -63.82 37.35 55.01
CA ASP A 17 -63.83 38.38 53.99
C ASP A 17 -63.45 37.73 52.65
N PRO A 18 -64.23 37.85 51.56
CA PRO A 18 -63.94 37.20 50.28
C PRO A 18 -62.51 37.45 49.77
N ARG A 19 -61.87 38.53 50.24
CA ARG A 19 -60.46 38.83 50.00
C ARG A 19 -59.51 37.86 50.72
N MET A 20 -59.78 37.47 51.97
CA MET A 20 -58.95 36.49 52.71
C MET A 20 -59.11 35.06 52.20
N THR A 21 -60.29 34.65 51.74
CA THR A 21 -60.47 33.33 51.09
C THR A 21 -59.76 33.25 49.75
N LEU A 22 -59.79 34.32 48.95
CA LEU A 22 -59.02 34.41 47.70
C LEU A 22 -57.51 34.37 47.95
N ILE A 23 -57.01 35.07 48.98
CA ILE A 23 -55.58 35.04 49.35
C ILE A 23 -55.17 33.65 49.85
N GLY A 24 -56.01 32.99 50.67
CA GLY A 24 -55.75 31.63 51.15
C GLY A 24 -55.72 30.59 50.02
N LEU A 25 -56.68 30.68 49.08
CA LEU A 25 -56.71 29.83 47.88
C LEU A 25 -55.49 30.07 46.98
N ALA A 26 -55.10 31.34 46.79
CA ALA A 26 -53.93 31.70 45.99
C ALA A 26 -52.63 31.16 46.61
N LEU A 27 -52.48 31.18 47.94
CA LEU A 27 -51.33 30.61 48.64
C LEU A 27 -51.24 29.09 48.49
N ILE A 28 -52.37 28.38 48.60
CA ILE A 28 -52.42 26.92 48.41
C ILE A 28 -52.10 26.57 46.94
N ALA A 29 -52.65 27.32 45.99
CA ALA A 29 -52.35 27.14 44.57
C ALA A 29 -50.87 27.42 44.26
N ALA A 30 -50.26 28.44 44.88
CA ALA A 30 -48.84 28.74 44.73
C ALA A 30 -47.95 27.62 45.30
N LEU A 31 -48.28 27.09 46.48
CA LEU A 31 -47.57 25.95 47.07
C LEU A 31 -47.67 24.69 46.21
N LEU A 32 -48.85 24.40 45.66
CA LEU A 32 -49.04 23.29 44.72
C LEU A 32 -48.25 23.50 43.44
N ALA A 33 -48.25 24.72 42.87
CA ALA A 33 -47.48 25.05 41.68
C ALA A 33 -45.97 24.86 41.90
N VAL A 34 -45.44 25.34 43.04
CA VAL A 34 -44.03 25.13 43.41
C VAL A 34 -43.73 23.64 43.59
N GLY A 35 -44.62 22.87 44.22
CA GLY A 35 -44.47 21.43 44.38
C GLY A 35 -44.41 20.67 43.05
N VAL A 36 -45.26 21.04 42.09
CA VAL A 36 -45.26 20.46 40.73
C VAL A 36 -43.99 20.84 39.97
N VAL A 37 -43.57 22.10 40.03
CA VAL A 37 -42.32 22.56 39.38
C VAL A 37 -41.12 21.81 39.96
N PHE A 38 -41.03 21.67 41.28
CA PHE A 38 -39.96 20.92 41.94
C PHE A 38 -39.95 19.44 41.54
N TYR A 39 -41.13 18.82 41.46
CA TYR A 39 -41.26 17.43 41.02
C TYR A 39 -40.80 17.24 39.57
N LEU A 40 -41.19 18.14 38.66
CA LEU A 40 -40.77 18.11 37.26
C LEU A 40 -39.27 18.37 37.08
N TRP A 41 -38.67 19.24 37.91
CA TRP A 41 -37.23 19.49 37.90
C TRP A 41 -36.43 18.28 38.40
N ARG A 42 -36.96 17.53 39.36
CA ARG A 42 -36.33 16.30 39.87
C ARG A 42 -36.17 15.21 38.81
N ASP A 43 -37.06 15.18 37.83
CA ASP A 43 -37.10 14.13 36.80
C ASP A 43 -36.30 14.48 35.53
N GLN A 44 -35.68 15.68 35.49
CA GLN A 44 -34.80 16.13 34.41
C GLN A 44 -33.33 15.71 34.61
N GLY A 45 -33.09 14.53 35.19
CA GLY A 45 -31.75 13.94 35.15
C GLY A 45 -31.31 13.82 33.67
N SER A 46 -30.12 14.31 33.34
CA SER A 46 -29.57 14.22 31.99
C SER A 46 -29.48 12.74 31.58
N PHE A 47 -30.32 12.32 30.64
CA PHE A 47 -30.24 10.98 30.06
C PHE A 47 -29.10 10.95 29.05
N ARG A 48 -28.19 9.99 29.19
CA ARG A 48 -27.08 9.76 28.27
C ARG A 48 -27.18 8.36 27.66
N PRO A 49 -26.75 8.19 26.41
CA PRO A 49 -26.71 6.88 25.78
C PRO A 49 -25.74 5.97 26.55
N LEU A 50 -26.18 4.74 26.83
CA LEU A 50 -25.42 3.77 27.59
C LEU A 50 -24.13 3.34 26.87
N TYR A 51 -24.22 3.18 25.56
CA TYR A 51 -23.14 2.81 24.62
C TYR A 51 -23.11 3.80 23.45
N GLY A 52 -22.00 3.83 22.70
CA GLY A 52 -21.82 4.76 21.58
C GLY A 52 -22.81 4.52 20.44
N ALA A 53 -23.02 5.51 19.57
CA ALA A 53 -23.99 5.43 18.47
C ALA A 53 -23.67 4.36 17.40
N GLY A 54 -22.45 3.81 17.40
CA GLY A 54 -22.01 2.73 16.50
C GLY A 54 -21.89 1.35 17.15
N GLU A 55 -22.07 1.24 18.46
CA GLU A 55 -21.90 -0.03 19.18
C GLU A 55 -23.20 -0.84 19.14
N ALA A 56 -23.17 -2.01 18.49
CA ALA A 56 -24.33 -2.90 18.43
C ALA A 56 -24.40 -3.74 19.72
N TYR A 57 -25.45 -3.60 20.52
CA TYR A 57 -25.69 -4.41 21.72
C TYR A 57 -27.06 -5.09 21.67
N PRO A 58 -27.25 -6.25 22.34
CA PRO A 58 -28.56 -6.89 22.44
C PRO A 58 -29.48 -6.05 23.34
N ALA A 59 -30.22 -5.10 22.75
CA ALA A 59 -31.08 -4.17 23.48
C ALA A 59 -32.08 -4.89 24.42
N ALA A 60 -32.65 -6.02 23.99
CA ALA A 60 -33.58 -6.81 24.82
C ALA A 60 -32.93 -7.35 26.10
N GLU A 61 -31.69 -7.83 26.01
CA GLU A 61 -30.94 -8.36 27.15
C GLU A 61 -30.50 -7.24 28.08
N VAL A 62 -30.06 -6.11 27.52
CA VAL A 62 -29.76 -4.89 28.28
C VAL A 62 -30.99 -4.41 29.05
N MET A 63 -32.14 -4.31 28.40
CA MET A 63 -33.40 -3.90 29.03
C MET A 63 -33.80 -4.85 30.17
N GLN A 64 -33.74 -6.16 29.94
CA GLN A 64 -34.07 -7.16 30.96
C GLN A 64 -33.20 -7.03 32.21
N VAL A 65 -31.90 -6.77 32.01
CA VAL A 65 -30.94 -6.61 33.09
C VAL A 65 -31.14 -5.29 33.84
N LEU A 66 -31.44 -4.20 33.13
CA LEU A 66 -31.74 -2.89 33.74
C LEU A 66 -33.07 -2.90 34.50
N ASP A 67 -34.10 -3.56 33.96
CA ASP A 67 -35.38 -3.79 34.62
C ASP A 67 -35.20 -4.61 35.91
N GLY A 68 -34.36 -5.65 35.87
CA GLY A 68 -34.06 -6.50 37.02
C GLY A 68 -33.39 -5.78 38.20
N ASP A 69 -32.61 -4.72 37.95
CA ASP A 69 -31.97 -3.89 39.00
C ASP A 69 -32.69 -2.56 39.23
N ALA A 70 -33.90 -2.40 38.68
CA ALA A 70 -34.73 -1.20 38.79
C ALA A 70 -34.03 0.11 38.36
N ILE A 71 -33.18 0.04 37.33
CA ILE A 71 -32.49 1.19 36.75
C ILE A 71 -33.40 1.84 35.70
N SER A 72 -33.74 3.11 35.88
CA SER A 72 -34.58 3.84 34.93
C SER A 72 -33.85 4.05 33.60
N TYR A 73 -34.40 3.49 32.52
CA TYR A 73 -33.94 3.71 31.16
C TYR A 73 -35.02 4.29 30.27
N ARG A 74 -34.60 4.92 29.17
CA ARG A 74 -35.47 5.39 28.08
C ARG A 74 -34.89 4.92 26.76
N LEU A 75 -35.72 4.76 25.75
CA LEU A 75 -35.27 4.48 24.38
C LEU A 75 -35.26 5.77 23.58
N HIS A 76 -34.18 6.00 22.84
CA HIS A 76 -34.11 7.15 21.96
C HIS A 76 -35.07 6.91 20.78
N PRO A 77 -36.06 7.79 20.53
CA PRO A 77 -37.12 7.53 19.57
C PRO A 77 -36.64 7.39 18.12
N GLN A 78 -35.48 7.96 17.77
CA GLN A 78 -34.91 7.90 16.42
C GLN A 78 -33.80 6.87 16.26
N SER A 79 -33.03 6.57 17.31
CA SER A 79 -31.83 5.73 17.20
C SER A 79 -31.98 4.37 17.89
N GLY A 80 -33.07 4.15 18.64
CA GLY A 80 -33.30 2.91 19.38
C GLY A 80 -32.29 2.68 20.52
N GLN A 81 -31.45 3.66 20.84
CA GLN A 81 -30.44 3.53 21.87
C GLN A 81 -31.06 3.55 23.27
N VAL A 82 -30.55 2.73 24.16
CA VAL A 82 -30.90 2.72 25.57
C VAL A 82 -30.18 3.88 26.26
N LEU A 83 -30.94 4.88 26.71
CA LEU A 83 -30.46 5.96 27.55
C LEU A 83 -30.67 5.63 29.02
N VAL A 84 -29.67 5.91 29.82
CA VAL A 84 -29.72 5.81 31.29
C VAL A 84 -29.40 7.18 31.86
N ARG A 85 -29.90 7.47 33.06
CA ARG A 85 -29.55 8.73 33.73
C ARG A 85 -28.04 8.82 33.96
N GLU A 86 -27.47 10.01 33.81
CA GLU A 86 -26.03 10.26 33.94
C GLU A 86 -25.48 9.81 35.30
N ASP A 87 -26.25 9.97 36.38
CA ASP A 87 -25.88 9.53 37.73
C ASP A 87 -25.82 8.00 37.89
N GLN A 88 -26.50 7.25 37.03
CA GLN A 88 -26.59 5.78 37.08
C GLN A 88 -25.78 5.10 35.98
N LEU A 89 -25.17 5.86 35.05
CA LEU A 89 -24.46 5.35 33.88
C LEU A 89 -23.33 4.38 34.25
N GLY A 90 -22.49 4.73 35.22
CA GLY A 90 -21.37 3.89 35.67
C GLY A 90 -21.84 2.58 36.29
N ARG A 91 -22.89 2.63 37.14
CA ARG A 91 -23.51 1.45 37.75
C ARG A 91 -24.12 0.54 36.68
N ALA A 92 -24.87 1.10 35.73
CA ALA A 92 -25.49 0.36 34.66
C ALA A 92 -24.46 -0.40 33.81
N ARG A 93 -23.35 0.25 33.42
CA ARG A 93 -22.25 -0.40 32.67
C ARG A 93 -21.59 -1.51 33.45
N MET A 94 -21.29 -1.28 34.73
CA MET A 94 -20.67 -2.29 35.60
C MET A 94 -21.59 -3.50 35.78
N LEU A 95 -22.89 -3.27 35.94
CA LEU A 95 -23.89 -4.32 36.13
C LEU A 95 -24.07 -5.16 34.86
N LEU A 96 -24.14 -4.52 33.69
CA LEU A 96 -24.22 -5.22 32.41
C LEU A 96 -22.97 -6.06 32.15
N ALA A 97 -21.78 -5.51 32.44
CA ALA A 97 -20.53 -6.26 32.37
C ALA A 97 -20.53 -7.47 33.32
N ALA A 98 -21.01 -7.31 34.55
CA ALA A 98 -21.11 -8.40 35.53
C ALA A 98 -22.11 -9.49 35.11
N LYS A 99 -23.13 -9.14 34.33
CA LYS A 99 -24.09 -10.08 33.74
C LYS A 99 -23.64 -10.66 32.39
N GLY A 100 -22.45 -10.27 31.90
CA GLY A 100 -21.90 -10.76 30.63
C GLY A 100 -22.49 -10.08 29.39
N VAL A 101 -23.30 -9.04 29.55
CA VAL A 101 -23.90 -8.30 28.43
C VAL A 101 -22.85 -7.34 27.88
N GLN A 102 -22.18 -7.76 26.81
CA GLN A 102 -21.15 -6.97 26.12
C GLN A 102 -21.67 -6.45 24.77
N VAL A 103 -21.00 -5.41 24.27
CA VAL A 103 -21.19 -4.95 22.89
C VAL A 103 -20.85 -6.11 21.95
N LYS A 104 -21.66 -6.33 20.92
CA LYS A 104 -21.41 -7.36 19.90
C LYS A 104 -20.18 -6.98 19.10
N VAL A 105 -19.05 -7.59 19.45
CA VAL A 105 -17.84 -7.58 18.64
C VAL A 105 -17.99 -8.63 17.52
N PRO A 106 -17.44 -8.41 16.30
CA PRO A 106 -17.44 -9.42 15.25
C PRO A 106 -16.90 -10.74 15.76
N ALA A 107 -17.63 -11.83 15.57
CA ALA A 107 -17.23 -13.14 16.07
C ALA A 107 -16.00 -13.65 15.27
N GLY A 108 -14.95 -14.05 15.98
CA GLY A 108 -13.67 -14.48 15.43
C GLY A 108 -13.51 -15.99 15.57
N TYR A 109 -12.41 -16.44 16.17
CA TYR A 109 -12.15 -17.88 16.36
C TYR A 109 -13.09 -18.55 17.37
N GLU A 110 -13.89 -17.81 18.13
CA GLU A 110 -14.84 -18.40 19.09
C GLU A 110 -15.97 -19.19 18.41
N LEU A 111 -16.09 -19.10 17.08
CA LEU A 111 -16.96 -19.98 16.30
C LEU A 111 -16.48 -21.44 16.32
N PHE A 112 -15.19 -21.70 16.55
CA PHE A 112 -14.61 -23.05 16.63
C PHE A 112 -14.76 -23.67 18.02
N ASP A 113 -14.84 -22.85 19.06
CA ASP A 113 -14.94 -23.33 20.44
C ASP A 113 -16.32 -23.90 20.79
N LYS A 114 -17.30 -23.78 19.88
CA LYS A 114 -18.64 -24.35 20.05
C LYS A 114 -18.62 -25.81 19.68
N ASP A 115 -19.14 -26.66 20.58
CA ASP A 115 -19.20 -28.12 20.47
C ASP A 115 -19.46 -28.59 19.03
N GLU A 116 -18.43 -29.18 18.41
CA GLU A 116 -18.50 -29.66 17.03
C GLU A 116 -19.24 -31.01 16.99
N PRO A 117 -20.36 -31.12 16.26
CA PRO A 117 -20.96 -32.41 16.01
C PRO A 117 -19.97 -33.28 15.22
N LEU A 118 -19.74 -34.51 15.68
CA LEU A 118 -18.95 -35.50 14.95
C LEU A 118 -19.53 -35.66 13.53
N GLY A 119 -18.68 -35.52 12.50
CA GLY A 119 -19.08 -35.67 11.09
C GLY A 119 -19.39 -34.39 10.31
N THR A 120 -18.91 -33.23 10.76
CA THR A 120 -19.03 -31.97 9.98
C THR A 120 -18.26 -32.06 8.65
N SER A 121 -18.83 -31.50 7.58
CA SER A 121 -18.21 -31.44 6.24
C SER A 121 -17.06 -30.42 6.17
N GLN A 122 -16.03 -30.70 5.37
CA GLN A 122 -14.91 -29.78 5.10
C GLN A 122 -15.39 -28.38 4.67
N PHE A 123 -16.43 -28.31 3.82
CA PHE A 123 -17.00 -27.03 3.37
C PHE A 123 -17.50 -26.18 4.55
N VAL A 124 -18.12 -26.80 5.55
CA VAL A 124 -18.61 -26.09 6.74
C VAL A 124 -17.44 -25.57 7.59
N GLN A 125 -16.37 -26.35 7.69
CA GLN A 125 -15.14 -25.95 8.38
C GLN A 125 -14.46 -24.78 7.66
N ASP A 126 -14.37 -24.82 6.33
CA ASP A 126 -13.77 -23.74 5.52
C ASP A 126 -14.56 -22.44 5.62
N VAL A 127 -15.90 -22.52 5.54
CA VAL A 127 -16.78 -21.34 5.74
C VAL A 127 -16.64 -20.77 7.14
N ARG A 128 -16.52 -21.63 8.16
CA ARG A 128 -16.30 -21.19 9.54
C ARG A 128 -14.94 -20.53 9.70
N LEU A 129 -13.87 -21.13 9.17
CA LEU A 129 -12.52 -20.57 9.17
C LEU A 129 -12.50 -19.19 8.53
N LYS A 130 -13.09 -19.06 7.34
CA LYS A 130 -13.22 -17.79 6.64
C LYS A 130 -13.92 -16.74 7.50
N ARG A 131 -15.07 -17.07 8.09
CA ARG A 131 -15.82 -16.15 8.95
C ARG A 131 -15.03 -15.74 10.20
N SER A 132 -14.31 -16.67 10.80
CA SER A 132 -13.44 -16.41 11.95
C SER A 132 -12.30 -15.48 11.59
N LEU A 133 -11.64 -15.69 10.44
CA LEU A 133 -10.60 -14.80 9.92
C LEU A 133 -11.13 -13.38 9.67
N GLU A 134 -12.30 -13.26 9.02
CA GLU A 134 -12.96 -11.97 8.78
C GLU A 134 -13.24 -11.23 10.10
N GLY A 135 -13.71 -11.94 11.12
CA GLY A 135 -13.98 -11.38 12.45
C GLY A 135 -12.73 -10.93 13.19
N GLU A 136 -11.67 -11.75 13.22
CA GLU A 136 -10.40 -11.41 13.88
C GLU A 136 -9.68 -10.25 13.19
N LEU A 137 -9.68 -10.22 11.87
CA LEU A 137 -9.14 -9.10 11.11
C LEU A 137 -9.91 -7.82 11.40
N ALA A 138 -11.25 -7.89 11.44
CA ALA A 138 -12.07 -6.75 11.81
C ALA A 138 -11.73 -6.23 13.21
N ARG A 139 -11.54 -7.11 14.21
CA ARG A 139 -11.13 -6.71 15.57
C ARG A 139 -9.77 -6.04 15.60
N THR A 140 -8.80 -6.63 14.89
CA THR A 140 -7.45 -6.09 14.82
C THR A 140 -7.45 -4.69 14.18
N VAL A 141 -8.24 -4.49 13.14
CA VAL A 141 -8.39 -3.19 12.47
C VAL A 141 -9.13 -2.18 13.36
N MET A 142 -10.15 -2.60 14.12
CA MET A 142 -10.85 -1.74 15.10
C MET A 142 -9.96 -1.31 16.27
N ALA A 143 -8.89 -2.05 16.58
CA ALA A 143 -7.93 -1.64 17.60
C ALA A 143 -7.09 -0.42 17.18
N LEU A 144 -7.11 -0.05 15.89
CA LEU A 144 -6.41 1.13 15.39
C LEU A 144 -7.12 2.41 15.82
N LYS A 145 -6.33 3.42 16.18
CA LYS A 145 -6.84 4.72 16.60
C LYS A 145 -7.70 5.36 15.50
N GLY A 146 -8.91 5.76 15.89
CA GLY A 146 -9.84 6.47 15.01
C GLY A 146 -10.74 5.56 14.17
N VAL A 147 -10.61 4.23 14.30
CA VAL A 147 -11.53 3.25 13.72
C VAL A 147 -12.53 2.81 14.79
N GLU A 148 -13.80 3.20 14.67
CA GLU A 148 -14.88 2.77 15.58
C GLU A 148 -15.44 1.41 15.19
N GLY A 149 -15.46 1.11 13.90
CA GLY A 149 -15.95 -0.15 13.36
C GLY A 149 -15.18 -0.58 12.14
N ALA A 150 -15.04 -1.89 11.95
CA ALA A 150 -14.46 -2.44 10.73
C ALA A 150 -15.26 -3.67 10.30
N ARG A 151 -15.38 -3.86 8.99
CA ARG A 151 -15.90 -5.08 8.38
C ARG A 151 -14.92 -5.52 7.30
N VAL A 152 -14.54 -6.79 7.35
CA VAL A 152 -13.62 -7.39 6.39
C VAL A 152 -14.37 -8.49 5.66
N HIS A 153 -14.28 -8.48 4.34
CA HIS A 153 -14.79 -9.52 3.47
C HIS A 153 -13.62 -10.14 2.72
N LEU A 154 -13.45 -11.44 2.85
CA LEU A 154 -12.43 -12.21 2.17
C LEU A 154 -13.06 -12.97 1.00
N ALA A 155 -12.40 -12.91 -0.15
CA ALA A 155 -12.72 -13.73 -1.31
C ALA A 155 -11.55 -14.71 -1.51
N LEU A 156 -11.63 -15.84 -0.80
CA LEU A 156 -10.70 -16.95 -0.87
C LEU A 156 -11.31 -18.08 -1.70
N GLN A 157 -10.50 -18.70 -2.54
CA GLN A 157 -10.90 -19.90 -3.29
C GLN A 157 -10.73 -21.15 -2.43
N GLU A 158 -11.61 -22.13 -2.62
CA GLU A 158 -11.56 -23.39 -1.89
C GLU A 158 -10.32 -24.22 -2.27
N SER A 159 -9.66 -24.79 -1.26
CA SER A 159 -8.51 -25.67 -1.45
C SER A 159 -8.96 -27.08 -1.81
N SER A 160 -9.23 -27.33 -3.09
CA SER A 160 -9.42 -28.71 -3.57
C SER A 160 -8.06 -29.39 -3.80
N SER A 161 -7.88 -30.59 -3.25
CA SER A 161 -6.71 -31.44 -3.49
C SER A 161 -6.65 -32.01 -4.91
N PHE A 162 -7.72 -31.84 -5.70
CA PHE A 162 -7.85 -32.39 -7.06
C PHE A 162 -7.52 -31.38 -8.18
N VAL A 163 -7.26 -30.11 -7.84
CA VAL A 163 -6.97 -29.06 -8.84
C VAL A 163 -5.47 -28.72 -8.81
N VAL A 164 -4.74 -29.17 -9.84
CA VAL A 164 -3.31 -28.87 -10.09
C VAL A 164 -3.13 -27.56 -10.89
N GLY A 165 -4.13 -26.68 -10.88
CA GLY A 165 -4.13 -25.41 -11.60
C GLY A 165 -3.54 -24.24 -10.79
N LYS A 166 -3.09 -23.19 -11.47
CA LYS A 166 -2.76 -21.90 -10.84
C LYS A 166 -4.00 -21.38 -10.10
N ARG A 167 -3.87 -21.13 -8.81
CA ARG A 167 -4.92 -20.49 -8.00
C ARG A 167 -4.93 -19.00 -8.32
N GLU A 168 -6.11 -18.44 -8.57
CA GLU A 168 -6.30 -16.99 -8.57
C GLU A 168 -5.95 -16.44 -7.18
N PRO A 169 -5.28 -15.28 -7.11
CA PRO A 169 -4.95 -14.66 -5.84
C PRO A 169 -6.23 -14.32 -5.07
N GLY A 170 -6.16 -14.42 -3.74
CA GLY A 170 -7.26 -13.98 -2.88
C GLY A 170 -7.54 -12.50 -3.08
N LYS A 171 -8.76 -12.07 -2.78
CA LYS A 171 -9.13 -10.64 -2.72
C LYS A 171 -9.73 -10.31 -1.36
N ALA A 172 -9.58 -9.06 -0.94
CA ALA A 172 -10.19 -8.59 0.29
C ALA A 172 -10.82 -7.20 0.12
N SER A 173 -11.91 -6.97 0.84
CA SER A 173 -12.54 -5.67 0.92
C SER A 173 -12.76 -5.31 2.39
N VAL A 174 -12.20 -4.18 2.80
CA VAL A 174 -12.25 -3.67 4.16
C VAL A 174 -13.08 -2.41 4.16
N MET A 175 -14.21 -2.43 4.85
CA MET A 175 -15.01 -1.25 5.12
C MET A 175 -14.70 -0.74 6.52
N LEU A 176 -14.34 0.53 6.61
CA LEU A 176 -14.04 1.20 7.86
C LEU A 176 -15.19 2.12 8.24
N GLN A 177 -15.41 2.21 9.55
CA GLN A 177 -16.22 3.21 10.18
C GLN A 177 -15.32 4.03 11.10
N LEU A 178 -14.98 5.22 10.66
CA LEU A 178 -14.10 6.17 11.32
C LEU A 178 -14.86 7.01 12.33
N ALA A 179 -14.17 7.39 13.40
CA ALA A 179 -14.67 8.31 14.40
C ALA A 179 -15.04 9.67 13.76
N PRO A 180 -16.09 10.37 14.25
CA PRO A 180 -16.51 11.65 13.71
C PRO A 180 -15.36 12.68 13.67
N GLY A 181 -15.09 13.23 12.47
CA GLY A 181 -14.03 14.22 12.26
C GLY A 181 -12.61 13.62 12.16
N TYR A 182 -12.46 12.30 12.27
CA TYR A 182 -11.19 11.62 12.09
C TYR A 182 -10.96 11.28 10.61
N LYS A 183 -9.73 11.49 10.13
CA LYS A 183 -9.29 11.06 8.80
C LYS A 183 -8.05 10.20 8.95
N LEU A 184 -8.04 9.05 8.29
CA LEU A 184 -6.87 8.18 8.25
C LEU A 184 -5.78 8.80 7.38
N ALA A 185 -4.54 8.77 7.89
CA ALA A 185 -3.37 9.12 7.08
C ALA A 185 -3.07 8.00 6.07
N PRO A 186 -2.48 8.31 4.89
CA PRO A 186 -2.14 7.30 3.87
C PRO A 186 -1.31 6.13 4.43
N GLU A 187 -0.41 6.41 5.38
CA GLU A 187 0.44 5.43 6.05
C GLU A 187 -0.38 4.48 6.93
N GLN A 188 -1.45 4.97 7.55
CA GLN A 188 -2.36 4.13 8.33
C GLN A 188 -3.16 3.20 7.42
N VAL A 189 -3.58 3.69 6.25
CA VAL A 189 -4.30 2.87 5.26
C VAL A 189 -3.36 1.81 4.67
N SER A 190 -2.10 2.14 4.37
CA SER A 190 -1.12 1.17 3.88
C SER A 190 -0.78 0.12 4.93
N ALA A 191 -0.72 0.50 6.21
CA ALA A 191 -0.57 -0.45 7.32
C ALA A 191 -1.76 -1.43 7.39
N ILE A 192 -3.00 -0.95 7.22
CA ILE A 192 -4.19 -1.81 7.18
C ILE A 192 -4.12 -2.79 6.00
N VAL A 193 -3.78 -2.30 4.80
CA VAL A 193 -3.63 -3.13 3.59
C VAL A 193 -2.59 -4.23 3.82
N ASN A 194 -1.40 -3.88 4.30
CA ASN A 194 -0.31 -4.83 4.52
C ASN A 194 -0.62 -5.81 5.66
N LEU A 195 -1.32 -5.37 6.72
CA LEU A 195 -1.75 -6.24 7.80
C LEU A 195 -2.72 -7.30 7.30
N VAL A 196 -3.72 -6.91 6.50
CA VAL A 196 -4.71 -7.85 5.94
C VAL A 196 -4.04 -8.79 4.95
N ALA A 197 -3.20 -8.28 4.04
CA ALA A 197 -2.47 -9.09 3.08
C ALA A 197 -1.53 -10.11 3.75
N GLY A 198 -0.79 -9.69 4.77
CA GLY A 198 0.14 -10.57 5.51
C GLY A 198 -0.56 -11.61 6.40
N SER A 199 -1.81 -11.35 6.79
CA SER A 199 -2.57 -12.25 7.68
C SER A 199 -3.31 -13.36 6.93
N VAL A 200 -3.42 -13.27 5.60
CA VAL A 200 -4.19 -14.21 4.78
C VAL A 200 -3.27 -14.85 3.73
N PRO A 201 -3.22 -16.18 3.64
CA PRO A 201 -2.36 -16.83 2.67
C PRO A 201 -2.78 -16.47 1.25
N GLN A 202 -1.77 -16.23 0.40
CA GLN A 202 -1.99 -16.03 -1.05
C GLN A 202 -2.82 -14.77 -1.37
N LEU A 203 -2.83 -13.78 -0.47
CA LEU A 203 -3.44 -12.47 -0.64
C LEU A 203 -2.34 -11.42 -0.87
N GLU A 204 -2.34 -10.80 -2.04
CA GLU A 204 -1.42 -9.69 -2.34
C GLU A 204 -2.00 -8.36 -1.84
N ALA A 205 -1.12 -7.46 -1.41
CA ALA A 205 -1.51 -6.13 -0.93
C ALA A 205 -2.39 -5.38 -1.94
N GLY A 206 -2.10 -5.52 -3.24
CA GLY A 206 -2.89 -4.84 -4.26
C GLY A 206 -4.26 -5.41 -4.59
N ASN A 207 -4.60 -6.55 -3.98
CA ASN A 207 -5.93 -7.12 -4.03
C ASN A 207 -6.77 -6.76 -2.80
N VAL A 208 -6.28 -5.85 -1.94
CA VAL A 208 -6.99 -5.36 -0.75
C VAL A 208 -7.52 -3.96 -1.00
N GLN A 209 -8.85 -3.81 -0.98
CA GLN A 209 -9.49 -2.50 -1.11
C GLN A 209 -10.00 -2.01 0.24
N VAL A 210 -9.65 -0.77 0.59
CA VAL A 210 -10.08 -0.14 1.84
C VAL A 210 -11.02 1.01 1.51
N VAL A 211 -12.25 0.96 2.04
CA VAL A 211 -13.30 1.95 1.81
C VAL A 211 -13.81 2.53 3.13
N ASP A 212 -14.17 3.80 3.09
CA ASP A 212 -14.75 4.55 4.20
C ASP A 212 -16.29 4.42 4.27
N GLN A 213 -16.91 4.78 5.39
CA GLN A 213 -18.37 4.75 5.58
C GLN A 213 -19.16 5.62 4.58
N TYR A 214 -18.50 6.62 3.98
CA TYR A 214 -19.07 7.52 2.98
C TYR A 214 -18.84 7.04 1.53
N GLY A 215 -18.28 5.83 1.34
CA GLY A 215 -17.98 5.27 0.02
C GLY A 215 -16.69 5.80 -0.63
N ALA A 216 -15.84 6.48 0.14
CA ALA A 216 -14.53 6.92 -0.34
C ALA A 216 -13.55 5.74 -0.34
N LEU A 217 -12.95 5.44 -1.50
CA LEU A 217 -11.87 4.47 -1.60
C LEU A 217 -10.58 5.08 -1.05
N LEU A 218 -10.15 4.61 0.12
CA LEU A 218 -8.97 5.08 0.83
C LEU A 218 -7.68 4.41 0.32
N SER A 219 -7.78 3.19 -0.23
CA SER A 219 -6.62 2.47 -0.79
C SER A 219 -6.17 2.96 -2.17
N ARG A 220 -6.81 3.99 -2.73
CA ARG A 220 -6.49 4.51 -4.07
C ARG A 220 -5.07 5.12 -4.09
N GLY A 221 -4.20 4.58 -4.93
CA GLY A 221 -2.83 5.08 -5.11
C GLY A 221 -1.84 4.61 -4.04
N ILE A 222 -2.23 3.66 -3.18
CA ILE A 222 -1.31 2.94 -2.28
C ILE A 222 -0.65 1.79 -3.04
N ASP A 223 -1.37 1.19 -3.99
CA ASP A 223 -0.79 0.26 -4.93
C ASP A 223 0.10 0.96 -5.92
N THR A 224 1.18 0.26 -6.23
CA THR A 224 2.27 0.61 -7.13
C THR A 224 3.28 1.55 -6.47
N LEU A 225 4.40 0.97 -6.03
CA LEU A 225 5.67 1.69 -6.16
C LEU A 225 5.68 2.32 -7.57
N GLY A 226 5.54 3.64 -7.66
CA GLY A 226 5.55 4.37 -8.93
C GLY A 226 4.22 4.90 -9.47
N GLY A 227 3.14 4.92 -8.67
CA GLY A 227 1.91 5.61 -9.08
C GLY A 227 2.07 7.15 -9.16
N PRO A 228 1.32 7.87 -10.02
CA PRO A 228 1.46 9.32 -10.21
C PRO A 228 1.33 10.17 -8.93
N VAL A 229 0.57 9.68 -7.95
CA VAL A 229 0.33 10.37 -6.67
C VAL A 229 1.58 10.32 -5.76
N GLN A 230 2.28 9.20 -5.73
CA GLN A 230 3.53 9.06 -4.97
C GLN A 230 4.64 9.88 -5.61
N ASN A 231 4.68 9.94 -6.95
CA ASN A 231 5.62 10.78 -7.69
C ASN A 231 5.45 12.27 -7.31
N TRP A 232 4.21 12.74 -7.13
CA TRP A 232 3.96 14.12 -6.68
C TRP A 232 4.48 14.39 -5.27
N GLN A 233 4.25 13.48 -4.32
CA GLN A 233 4.78 13.61 -2.95
C GLN A 233 6.31 13.68 -2.95
N VAL A 234 6.98 12.86 -3.77
CA VAL A 234 8.44 12.90 -3.87
C VAL A 234 8.95 14.22 -4.47
N VAL A 235 8.24 14.79 -5.44
CA VAL A 235 8.57 16.12 -5.99
C VAL A 235 8.41 17.20 -4.91
N ASP A 236 7.30 17.20 -4.17
CA ASP A 236 7.04 18.19 -3.11
C ASP A 236 8.05 18.09 -1.96
N ASP A 237 8.38 16.87 -1.53
CA ASP A 237 9.43 16.60 -0.55
C ASP A 237 10.80 17.08 -1.01
N TYR A 238 11.12 16.88 -2.30
CA TYR A 238 12.38 17.37 -2.87
C TYR A 238 12.41 18.90 -2.91
N GLN A 239 11.33 19.54 -3.38
CA GLN A 239 11.21 20.99 -3.48
C GLN A 239 11.29 21.66 -2.10
N SER A 240 10.59 21.12 -1.10
CA SER A 240 10.63 21.65 0.28
C SER A 240 12.03 21.56 0.89
N LYS A 241 12.74 20.43 0.69
CA LYS A 241 14.14 20.28 1.11
C LYS A 241 15.07 21.23 0.38
N ALA A 242 14.89 21.43 -0.94
CA ALA A 242 15.69 22.37 -1.72
C ALA A 242 15.49 23.82 -1.26
N VAL A 243 14.23 24.21 -0.97
CA VAL A 243 13.91 25.52 -0.39
C VAL A 243 14.58 25.67 0.98
N ALA A 244 14.44 24.68 1.87
CA ALA A 244 15.04 24.73 3.21
C ALA A 244 16.58 24.85 3.16
N ASN A 245 17.24 24.15 2.24
CA ASN A 245 18.68 24.26 2.03
C ASN A 245 19.08 25.65 1.53
N ALA A 246 18.34 26.21 0.57
CA ALA A 246 18.60 27.56 0.08
C ALA A 246 18.35 28.62 1.17
N GLU A 247 17.32 28.43 1.99
CA GLU A 247 17.00 29.27 3.15
C GLU A 247 18.14 29.26 4.17
N ALA A 248 18.69 28.08 4.48
CA ALA A 248 19.80 27.93 5.43
C ALA A 248 21.07 28.67 4.99
N VAL A 249 21.33 28.78 3.68
CA VAL A 249 22.47 29.50 3.12
C VAL A 249 22.21 31.02 3.07
N LEU A 250 20.98 31.43 2.75
CA LEU A 250 20.62 32.83 2.54
C LEU A 250 20.26 33.57 3.84
N ALA A 251 19.74 32.85 4.85
CA ALA A 251 19.30 33.44 6.12
C ALA A 251 20.41 34.23 6.86
N PRO A 252 21.66 33.75 6.99
CA PRO A 252 22.72 34.49 7.68
C PRO A 252 23.13 35.79 6.98
N VAL A 253 22.98 35.86 5.65
CA VAL A 253 23.44 37.00 4.84
C VAL A 253 22.35 38.05 4.68
N LEU A 254 21.11 37.62 4.43
CA LEU A 254 19.99 38.50 4.09
C LEU A 254 19.07 38.81 5.27
N GLY A 255 19.14 38.02 6.35
CA GLY A 255 18.16 38.07 7.44
C GLY A 255 16.83 37.40 7.08
N GLY A 256 16.16 36.85 8.09
CA GLY A 256 14.87 36.18 7.92
C GLY A 256 13.79 37.13 7.38
N GLY A 257 13.02 36.68 6.39
CA GLY A 257 11.89 37.42 5.82
C GLY A 257 12.23 38.43 4.71
N ASN A 258 13.51 38.65 4.40
CA ASN A 258 13.94 39.58 3.34
C ASN A 258 14.02 38.94 1.95
N TYR A 259 13.60 37.69 1.79
CA TYR A 259 13.61 36.97 0.53
C TYR A 259 12.47 35.97 0.43
N ARG A 260 12.12 35.59 -0.81
CA ARG A 260 11.24 34.46 -1.12
C ARG A 260 11.91 33.56 -2.15
N ILE A 261 11.85 32.27 -1.90
CA ILE A 261 12.43 31.23 -2.77
C ILE A 261 11.29 30.35 -3.26
N SER A 262 11.27 30.08 -4.56
CA SER A 262 10.44 29.05 -5.16
C SER A 262 11.34 28.12 -5.96
N VAL A 263 11.24 26.81 -5.71
CA VAL A 263 11.98 25.78 -6.43
C VAL A 263 11.00 24.94 -7.23
N SER A 264 11.20 24.87 -8.54
CA SER A 264 10.49 23.94 -9.42
C SER A 264 11.46 22.87 -9.91
N ALA A 265 11.07 21.60 -9.80
CA ALA A 265 11.91 20.47 -10.18
C ALA A 265 11.13 19.56 -11.13
N ASP A 266 11.75 19.21 -12.26
CA ASP A 266 11.27 18.19 -13.19
C ASP A 266 12.05 16.90 -12.91
N ILE A 267 11.37 15.91 -12.35
CA ILE A 267 11.95 14.60 -11.97
C ILE A 267 11.43 13.55 -12.95
N ASP A 268 12.37 12.82 -13.56
CA ASP A 268 12.10 11.65 -14.37
C ASP A 268 11.90 10.41 -13.49
N PHE A 269 10.69 9.86 -13.56
CA PHE A 269 10.30 8.61 -12.90
C PHE A 269 10.26 7.42 -13.88
N SER A 270 10.78 7.57 -15.10
CA SER A 270 10.77 6.49 -16.09
C SER A 270 11.66 5.32 -15.66
N GLN A 271 11.07 4.13 -15.56
CA GLN A 271 11.82 2.90 -15.38
C GLN A 271 12.29 2.40 -16.75
N LYS A 272 13.59 2.51 -17.01
CA LYS A 272 14.22 1.97 -18.22
C LYS A 272 15.15 0.84 -17.82
N GLU A 273 15.02 -0.32 -18.45
CA GLU A 273 15.98 -1.40 -18.33
C GLU A 273 16.75 -1.47 -19.65
N GLU A 274 18.04 -1.14 -19.60
CA GLU A 274 18.91 -1.17 -20.77
C GLU A 274 19.87 -2.36 -20.64
N THR A 275 19.91 -3.20 -21.68
CA THR A 275 20.87 -4.31 -21.75
C THR A 275 21.83 -3.99 -22.89
N PHE A 276 23.08 -3.71 -22.54
CA PHE A 276 24.14 -3.52 -23.52
C PHE A 276 24.78 -4.87 -23.83
N GLN A 277 24.74 -5.26 -25.10
CA GLN A 277 25.47 -6.41 -25.61
C GLN A 277 26.59 -5.90 -26.51
N ALA A 278 27.83 -6.06 -26.06
CA ALA A 278 29.01 -5.72 -26.85
C ALA A 278 29.76 -7.00 -27.24
N TYR A 279 30.18 -7.07 -28.50
CA TYR A 279 31.00 -8.15 -29.03
C TYR A 279 32.48 -7.76 -28.96
N GLY A 280 33.34 -8.66 -28.51
CA GLY A 280 34.79 -8.42 -28.48
C GLY A 280 35.38 -8.18 -29.88
N GLU A 281 36.52 -7.49 -29.96
CA GLU A 281 37.17 -7.15 -31.25
C GLU A 281 37.84 -8.35 -31.93
N ASN A 282 38.19 -9.37 -31.17
CA ASN A 282 38.90 -10.55 -31.67
C ASN A 282 37.91 -11.69 -31.93
N PRO A 283 37.53 -11.95 -33.20
CA PRO A 283 36.74 -13.12 -33.51
C PRO A 283 37.54 -14.39 -33.23
N ARG A 284 36.90 -15.39 -32.64
CA ARG A 284 37.46 -16.73 -32.52
C ARG A 284 36.94 -17.59 -33.66
N LEU A 285 37.86 -18.28 -34.32
CA LEU A 285 37.51 -19.24 -35.37
C LEU A 285 36.84 -20.45 -34.70
N ARG A 286 35.57 -20.68 -35.03
CA ARG A 286 34.82 -21.83 -34.51
C ARG A 286 34.97 -23.04 -35.41
N ASN A 287 34.90 -22.83 -36.73
CA ASN A 287 35.07 -23.90 -37.70
C ASN A 287 35.70 -23.32 -38.97
N GLU A 288 36.62 -24.07 -39.58
CA GLU A 288 37.26 -23.71 -40.85
C GLU A 288 37.37 -24.97 -41.72
N VAL A 289 36.95 -24.85 -42.98
CA VAL A 289 37.07 -25.89 -43.99
C VAL A 289 38.02 -25.39 -45.07
N LEU A 290 39.19 -26.02 -45.15
CA LEU A 290 40.21 -25.76 -46.17
C LEU A 290 40.06 -26.79 -47.30
N ARG A 291 39.95 -26.32 -48.54
CA ARG A 291 39.97 -27.15 -49.75
C ARG A 291 41.13 -26.72 -50.63
N ASP A 292 42.14 -27.59 -50.71
CA ASP A 292 43.28 -27.44 -51.60
C ASP A 292 43.14 -28.41 -52.78
N GLU A 293 43.01 -27.87 -53.98
CA GLU A 293 43.01 -28.61 -55.24
C GLU A 293 44.22 -28.17 -56.06
N SER A 294 45.12 -29.11 -56.35
CA SER A 294 46.24 -28.89 -57.28
C SER A 294 46.07 -29.82 -58.46
N VAL A 295 45.83 -29.25 -59.64
CA VAL A 295 45.80 -30.02 -60.90
C VAL A 295 47.10 -29.73 -61.64
N LEU A 296 47.94 -30.77 -61.74
CA LEU A 296 49.11 -30.76 -62.59
C LEU A 296 48.68 -31.25 -63.97
N ASP A 297 48.42 -30.31 -64.87
CA ASP A 297 48.07 -30.65 -66.25
C ASP A 297 49.36 -30.96 -67.02
N GLN A 298 49.83 -32.20 -66.87
CA GLN A 298 50.99 -32.69 -67.59
C GLN A 298 50.57 -32.96 -69.04
N LEU A 299 50.85 -32.01 -69.94
CA LEU A 299 50.77 -32.29 -71.37
C LEU A 299 51.67 -33.48 -71.68
N ALA A 300 51.06 -34.64 -71.98
CA ALA A 300 51.73 -35.85 -72.40
C ALA A 300 52.27 -35.68 -73.83
N LEU A 301 53.35 -34.91 -73.98
CA LEU A 301 54.17 -34.85 -75.19
C LEU A 301 55.33 -35.85 -75.03
N GLY A 302 54.99 -37.14 -75.10
CA GLY A 302 55.95 -38.22 -75.22
C GLY A 302 55.88 -38.83 -76.62
N VAL A 303 57.01 -38.89 -77.33
CA VAL A 303 57.11 -39.73 -78.53
C VAL A 303 57.04 -41.19 -78.09
N PRO A 304 56.15 -42.03 -78.65
CA PRO A 304 56.04 -43.43 -78.26
C PRO A 304 57.37 -44.15 -78.47
N GLY A 305 57.95 -44.71 -77.41
CA GLY A 305 58.93 -45.80 -77.54
C GLY A 305 60.34 -45.64 -76.97
N SER A 306 60.68 -44.69 -76.08
CA SER A 306 62.00 -44.76 -75.41
C SER A 306 62.10 -44.11 -74.02
N LEU A 307 62.37 -44.97 -73.03
CA LEU A 307 63.05 -44.74 -71.75
C LEU A 307 62.36 -43.95 -70.60
N ALA A 308 61.03 -43.98 -70.48
CA ALA A 308 60.31 -43.34 -69.36
C ALA A 308 59.97 -44.28 -68.18
N ASN A 309 60.86 -45.21 -67.82
CA ASN A 309 60.70 -46.00 -66.59
C ASN A 309 62.05 -46.21 -65.91
N GLN A 310 62.54 -45.18 -65.23
CA GLN A 310 63.58 -45.31 -64.22
C GLN A 310 62.92 -45.28 -62.84
N PRO A 311 63.27 -46.20 -61.93
CA PRO A 311 62.72 -46.21 -60.58
C PRO A 311 63.15 -44.96 -59.81
N PRO A 312 62.32 -44.45 -58.88
CA PRO A 312 62.61 -43.24 -58.12
C PRO A 312 63.88 -43.41 -57.27
N GLN A 313 64.79 -42.43 -57.35
CA GLN A 313 65.96 -42.37 -56.48
C GLN A 313 65.57 -41.97 -55.05
N PRO A 314 66.31 -42.43 -54.01
CA PRO A 314 65.97 -42.16 -52.62
C PRO A 314 66.18 -40.69 -52.27
N ALA A 315 65.27 -40.14 -51.45
CA ALA A 315 65.36 -38.79 -50.91
C ALA A 315 66.58 -38.63 -49.97
N PRO A 316 67.35 -37.53 -50.06
CA PRO A 316 68.38 -37.18 -49.07
C PRO A 316 67.75 -36.81 -47.71
N PRO A 317 68.46 -37.01 -46.60
CA PRO A 317 67.96 -36.67 -45.27
C PRO A 317 67.86 -35.14 -45.09
N ALA A 318 66.73 -34.69 -44.55
CA ALA A 318 66.55 -33.32 -44.11
C ALA A 318 67.22 -33.13 -42.73
N ASN A 319 68.20 -32.23 -42.65
CA ASN A 319 68.51 -31.54 -41.39
C ASN A 319 68.97 -30.11 -41.66
N GLN A 320 68.16 -29.18 -41.10
CA GLN A 320 68.43 -27.85 -40.57
C GLN A 320 69.66 -27.06 -41.10
N ALA A 321 69.43 -25.85 -41.59
CA ALA A 321 69.66 -24.62 -40.80
C ALA A 321 69.48 -23.32 -41.62
N ALA A 322 68.75 -22.39 -41.02
CA ALA A 322 68.86 -20.92 -41.01
C ALA A 322 69.52 -20.13 -42.18
N ASN A 323 68.79 -19.08 -42.59
CA ASN A 323 69.25 -17.71 -42.88
C ASN A 323 70.62 -17.51 -43.55
N GLN A 324 70.63 -17.03 -44.81
CA GLN A 324 70.99 -15.63 -45.15
C GLN A 324 71.04 -15.40 -46.68
N GLN A 325 70.56 -14.20 -47.04
CA GLN A 325 70.92 -13.29 -48.13
C GLN A 325 71.67 -13.77 -49.40
N ALA A 326 71.11 -13.29 -50.51
CA ALA A 326 71.76 -12.50 -51.58
C ALA A 326 72.04 -13.15 -52.95
N GLN A 327 71.36 -12.53 -53.93
CA GLN A 327 71.83 -12.04 -55.23
C GLN A 327 72.22 -13.02 -56.37
N ALA A 328 71.27 -13.09 -57.30
CA ALA A 328 71.39 -12.69 -58.71
C ALA A 328 72.58 -13.23 -59.54
N GLY A 329 72.22 -14.08 -60.50
CA GLY A 329 73.00 -14.36 -61.70
C GLY A 329 72.13 -15.14 -62.70
N ALA A 330 71.60 -14.45 -63.70
CA ALA A 330 70.68 -14.98 -64.69
C ALA A 330 71.38 -15.95 -65.68
N GLN A 331 70.73 -17.08 -65.98
CA GLN A 331 70.89 -17.78 -67.25
C GLN A 331 69.56 -18.40 -67.67
N VAL A 332 69.14 -18.01 -68.87
CA VAL A 332 67.85 -18.27 -69.50
C VAL A 332 67.92 -19.58 -70.30
N ALA A 333 66.77 -20.25 -70.39
CA ALA A 333 66.34 -21.25 -71.36
C ALA A 333 66.44 -22.74 -70.96
N ASN A 334 65.33 -23.29 -70.44
CA ASN A 334 64.39 -23.99 -71.32
C ASN A 334 63.00 -24.09 -70.68
N ALA A 335 62.00 -23.71 -71.48
CA ALA A 335 60.60 -23.66 -71.09
C ALA A 335 60.00 -25.07 -71.00
N ASN A 336 59.34 -25.34 -69.88
CA ASN A 336 58.13 -26.16 -69.79
C ASN A 336 57.42 -25.75 -68.50
N GLN A 337 56.82 -24.57 -68.52
CA GLN A 337 55.86 -24.15 -67.48
C GLN A 337 54.57 -24.91 -67.75
N ALA A 338 54.39 -26.06 -67.09
CA ALA A 338 53.06 -26.66 -66.97
C ALA A 338 52.22 -25.69 -66.12
N ALA A 339 51.13 -25.19 -66.69
CA ALA A 339 50.17 -24.38 -65.95
C ALA A 339 49.58 -25.24 -64.82
N THR A 340 50.05 -25.02 -63.61
CA THR A 340 49.46 -25.65 -62.41
C THR A 340 48.26 -24.80 -62.04
N SER A 341 47.04 -25.33 -62.13
CA SER A 341 45.90 -24.67 -61.53
C SER A 341 45.87 -25.04 -60.05
N LEU A 342 46.30 -24.11 -59.19
CA LEU A 342 46.07 -24.20 -57.75
C LEU A 342 44.74 -23.50 -57.44
N ARG A 343 43.81 -24.24 -56.84
CA ARG A 343 42.59 -23.68 -56.26
C ARG A 343 42.60 -23.95 -54.77
N GLN A 344 42.66 -22.87 -54.00
CA GLN A 344 42.59 -22.90 -52.55
C GLN A 344 41.34 -22.14 -52.13
N GLU A 345 40.42 -22.83 -51.48
CA GLU A 345 39.17 -22.27 -50.96
C GLU A 345 39.13 -22.48 -49.45
N SER A 346 38.93 -21.40 -48.69
CA SER A 346 38.69 -21.46 -47.25
C SER A 346 37.32 -20.89 -46.94
N ASP A 347 36.52 -21.66 -46.19
CA ASP A 347 35.25 -21.20 -45.64
C ASP A 347 35.30 -21.35 -44.11
N GLY A 348 35.08 -20.24 -43.40
CA GLY A 348 35.30 -20.14 -41.96
C GLY A 348 34.12 -19.48 -41.24
N GLN A 349 33.67 -20.10 -40.14
CA GLN A 349 32.72 -19.52 -39.21
C GLN A 349 33.45 -18.87 -38.03
N LEU A 350 33.23 -17.56 -37.88
CA LEU A 350 33.77 -16.75 -36.80
C LEU A 350 32.70 -16.58 -35.71
N GLU A 351 33.09 -16.71 -34.45
CA GLU A 351 32.25 -16.44 -33.28
C GLU A 351 32.88 -15.36 -32.41
N TYR A 352 32.06 -14.42 -31.95
CA TYR A 352 32.46 -13.32 -31.10
C TYR A 352 32.00 -13.57 -29.67
N ASP A 353 32.84 -13.29 -28.68
CA ASP A 353 32.48 -13.39 -27.26
C ASP A 353 31.54 -12.23 -26.89
N PRO A 354 30.27 -12.49 -26.51
CA PRO A 354 29.35 -11.44 -26.12
C PRO A 354 29.52 -11.09 -24.63
N SER A 355 29.81 -9.83 -24.35
CA SER A 355 29.70 -9.27 -23.01
C SER A 355 28.32 -8.62 -22.82
N ILE A 356 27.56 -9.11 -21.84
CA ILE A 356 26.23 -8.59 -21.51
C ILE A 356 26.32 -7.84 -20.21
N THR A 357 26.09 -6.52 -20.25
CA THR A 357 26.04 -5.68 -19.04
C THR A 357 24.61 -5.20 -18.84
N PRO A 358 23.87 -5.75 -17.87
CA PRO A 358 22.58 -5.21 -17.49
C PRO A 358 22.80 -3.89 -16.74
N VAL A 359 22.23 -2.81 -17.24
CA VAL A 359 22.26 -1.50 -16.58
C VAL A 359 20.85 -1.19 -16.10
N LYS A 360 20.68 -1.10 -14.78
CA LYS A 360 19.46 -0.61 -14.15
C LYS A 360 19.70 0.82 -13.65
N PRO A 361 19.39 1.86 -14.44
CA PRO A 361 19.53 3.24 -13.99
C PRO A 361 18.71 3.51 -12.73
N ALA A 362 19.12 4.54 -11.97
CA ALA A 362 18.39 4.98 -10.79
C ALA A 362 16.96 5.37 -11.16
N GLN A 363 15.99 4.97 -10.34
CA GLN A 363 14.56 5.16 -10.59
C GLN A 363 14.11 6.62 -10.50
N LEU A 364 14.97 7.51 -9.97
CA LEU A 364 14.73 8.94 -9.90
C LEU A 364 15.92 9.69 -10.49
N GLY A 365 15.72 10.35 -11.63
CA GLY A 365 16.67 11.26 -12.23
C GLY A 365 16.12 12.67 -12.26
N LEU A 366 16.82 13.65 -11.68
CA LEU A 366 16.46 15.06 -11.84
C LEU A 366 16.80 15.49 -13.28
N ARG A 367 15.80 15.91 -14.06
CA ARG A 367 16.01 16.42 -15.42
C ARG A 367 16.39 17.89 -15.41
N THR A 368 15.57 18.70 -14.76
CA THR A 368 15.79 20.14 -14.65
C THR A 368 15.34 20.65 -13.29
N GLN A 369 16.00 21.69 -12.82
CA GLN A 369 15.64 22.40 -11.60
C GLN A 369 15.73 23.90 -11.88
N SER A 370 14.64 24.63 -11.66
CA SER A 370 14.63 26.08 -11.67
C SER A 370 14.44 26.61 -10.25
N LEU A 371 15.23 27.62 -9.90
CA LEU A 371 15.16 28.30 -8.63
C LEU A 371 14.88 29.78 -8.90
N HIS A 372 13.78 30.28 -8.35
CA HIS A 372 13.40 31.68 -8.43
C HIS A 372 13.61 32.33 -7.06
N LEU A 373 14.38 33.40 -7.03
CA LEU A 373 14.69 34.17 -5.83
C LEU A 373 14.14 35.58 -6.00
N ALA A 374 13.25 36.00 -5.11
CA ALA A 374 12.79 37.38 -5.01
C ALA A 374 13.40 38.01 -3.75
N LEU A 375 14.13 39.10 -3.93
CA LEU A 375 14.78 39.83 -2.84
C LEU A 375 13.97 41.07 -2.47
N HIS A 376 13.87 41.36 -1.18
CA HIS A 376 13.23 42.56 -0.70
C HIS A 376 14.17 43.77 -0.80
N ALA A 377 13.73 44.86 -1.45
CA ALA A 377 14.56 46.02 -1.73
C ALA A 377 15.06 46.74 -0.46
N ALA A 378 14.29 46.71 0.64
CA ALA A 378 14.68 47.35 1.90
C ALA A 378 15.74 46.57 2.70
N GLY A 379 16.07 45.34 2.30
CA GLY A 379 17.15 44.52 2.90
C GLY A 379 18.51 44.70 2.21
N ALA A 380 18.64 45.63 1.26
CA ALA A 380 19.90 45.86 0.56
C ALA A 380 20.97 46.47 1.49
N LEU A 381 22.19 45.93 1.44
CA LEU A 381 23.37 46.58 2.01
C LEU A 381 23.57 47.96 1.35
N ALA A 382 24.30 48.87 2.01
CA ALA A 382 24.41 50.32 1.69
C ALA A 382 24.93 50.71 0.27
N GLY A 383 25.02 49.75 -0.67
CA GLY A 383 25.33 49.97 -2.09
C GLY A 383 24.25 49.49 -3.07
N GLY A 384 23.08 49.00 -2.60
CA GLY A 384 22.03 48.46 -3.47
C GLY A 384 22.37 47.10 -4.08
N TRP A 385 21.38 46.43 -4.68
CA TRP A 385 21.59 45.17 -5.41
C TRP A 385 22.07 45.48 -6.85
N PRO A 386 23.14 44.83 -7.37
CA PRO A 386 23.54 45.01 -8.77
C PRO A 386 22.43 44.51 -9.71
N PRO A 387 22.22 45.13 -10.89
CA PRO A 387 21.08 44.86 -11.78
C PRO A 387 21.10 43.50 -12.51
N VAL A 388 21.87 42.51 -12.03
CA VAL A 388 22.06 41.20 -12.69
C VAL A 388 21.26 40.07 -12.01
N ALA A 389 20.45 40.36 -10.99
CA ALA A 389 19.64 39.37 -10.29
C ALA A 389 18.16 39.39 -10.70
N ALA A 390 17.87 39.59 -11.98
CA ALA A 390 16.54 39.48 -12.55
C ALA A 390 16.62 38.81 -13.93
N ALA A 391 16.81 37.49 -13.92
CA ALA A 391 16.50 36.60 -15.04
C ALA A 391 16.05 35.25 -14.48
#